data_AF-B9JNA2-F1
#
_entry.id   AF-B9JNA2-F1
#
_cell.length_a   1.000
_cell.length_b   1.000
_cell.length_c   1.000
_cell.angle_alpha   90.00
_cell.angle_beta   90.00
_cell.angle_gamma   90.00
#
_symmetry.space_group_name_H-M   'P 1'
#
loop_
_entity.id
_entity.type
_entity.pdbx_description
1 polymer ?
#
loop_
_entity_poly.entity_id
_entity_poly.type
_entity_poly.pdbx_seq_one_letter_code
_entity_poly.pdbx_strand_id
1 'polypeptide(L)'
;MLCIHQATAIPPSGTRWVNPSSVTADGAYDTKHIYDAIINHSADVAIVIPPRINAVEAAGNRSPGQRDLHIAAIRRDGRMKWQASTCYGKRVRVETAIGRYKSIIRPRLRARSFHAQQTEVAIGCAVLNRMLTSARPKSVRRKAKVA
;
A
#
# COMPACT_ATOMS: atom_id res chain seq x y z
N MET A 1 0.40 -0.87 -8.39
CA MET A 1 -0.25 0.29 -7.70
C MET A 1 0.52 0.54 -6.41
N LEU A 2 1.30 1.61 -6.34
CA LEU A 2 2.10 1.95 -5.15
C LEU A 2 1.15 2.41 -4.03
N CYS A 3 1.10 1.68 -2.92
CA CYS A 3 0.30 2.03 -1.75
C CYS A 3 1.21 2.73 -0.74
N ILE A 4 1.21 4.06 -0.75
CA ILE A 4 1.85 4.86 0.29
C ILE A 4 0.91 4.84 1.51
N HIS A 5 1.35 4.26 2.62
CA HIS A 5 0.56 4.22 3.84
C HIS A 5 0.80 5.51 4.65
N GLN A 6 -0.04 6.51 4.42
CA GLN A 6 -0.39 7.55 5.40
C GLN A 6 -1.93 7.52 5.48
N ALA A 7 -2.46 6.79 6.46
CA ALA A 7 -3.87 6.90 6.82
C ALA A 7 -4.03 8.06 7.81
N THR A 8 -3.79 9.27 7.33
CA THR A 8 -4.09 10.52 8.02
C THR A 8 -4.64 11.47 6.96
N ALA A 9 -5.66 12.22 7.35
CA ALA A 9 -6.56 12.99 6.51
C ALA A 9 -5.87 13.65 5.31
N ILE A 10 -6.58 13.68 4.17
CA ILE A 10 -6.21 14.52 3.04
C ILE A 10 -5.98 15.93 3.60
N PRO A 11 -4.74 16.45 3.54
CA PRO A 11 -4.47 17.73 4.12
C PRO A 11 -5.31 18.81 3.42
N PRO A 12 -5.78 19.84 4.13
CA PRO A 12 -6.34 21.01 3.48
C PRO A 12 -5.32 21.58 2.49
N SER A 13 -5.85 22.19 1.42
CA SER A 13 -5.09 22.75 0.32
C SER A 13 -3.91 23.58 0.82
N GLY A 14 -2.68 23.17 0.48
CA GLY A 14 -1.45 23.90 0.83
C GLY A 14 -0.51 23.20 1.82
N THR A 15 -0.91 22.08 2.43
CA THR A 15 0.00 21.36 3.35
C THR A 15 0.95 20.44 2.58
N ARG A 16 2.25 20.50 2.89
CA ARG A 16 3.30 19.61 2.36
C ARG A 16 2.95 18.15 2.73
N TRP A 17 3.03 17.24 1.77
CA TRP A 17 2.89 15.81 2.02
C TRP A 17 3.87 15.38 3.12
N VAL A 18 3.34 14.79 4.19
CA VAL A 18 4.17 14.26 5.28
C VAL A 18 4.98 13.10 4.71
N ASN A 19 6.27 13.03 5.04
CA ASN A 19 7.10 11.89 4.66
C ASN A 19 6.44 10.60 5.19
N PRO A 20 6.16 9.61 4.33
CA PRO A 20 5.53 8.37 4.78
C PRO A 20 6.47 7.60 5.71
N SER A 21 5.93 7.00 6.77
CA SER A 21 6.72 6.07 7.62
C SER A 21 6.99 4.74 6.92
N SER A 22 6.19 4.39 5.91
CA SER A 22 6.39 3.21 5.07
C SER A 22 5.81 3.36 3.67
N VAL A 23 6.43 2.71 2.69
CA VAL A 23 5.98 2.59 1.31
C VAL A 23 5.70 1.12 1.03
N THR A 24 4.51 0.80 0.53
CA THR A 24 4.12 -0.58 0.18
C THR A 24 3.90 -0.71 -1.32
N ALA A 25 4.47 -1.73 -1.95
CA ALA A 25 4.28 -1.97 -3.39
C ALA A 25 4.06 -3.45 -3.70
N ASP A 26 3.61 -3.72 -4.93
CA ASP A 26 3.56 -5.08 -5.43
C ASP A 26 4.96 -5.60 -5.81
N GLY A 27 5.11 -6.92 -5.90
CA GLY A 27 6.41 -7.55 -6.18
C GLY A 27 6.98 -7.26 -7.57
N ALA A 28 6.20 -6.66 -8.50
CA ALA A 28 6.77 -6.20 -9.77
C ALA A 28 7.77 -5.07 -9.53
N TYR A 29 7.60 -4.29 -8.46
CA TYR A 29 8.48 -3.21 -8.02
C TYR A 29 9.70 -3.70 -7.21
N ASP A 30 9.91 -5.01 -7.04
CA ASP A 30 11.12 -5.56 -6.43
C ASP A 30 12.33 -5.43 -7.38
N THR A 31 12.81 -4.20 -7.57
CA THR A 31 13.99 -3.90 -8.38
C THR A 31 14.88 -2.89 -7.66
N LYS A 32 16.19 -3.02 -7.83
CA LYS A 32 17.17 -2.15 -7.17
C LYS A 32 16.89 -0.65 -7.41
N HIS A 33 16.60 -0.27 -8.66
CA HIS A 33 16.26 1.11 -9.01
C HIS A 33 15.09 1.68 -8.19
N ILE A 34 14.06 0.86 -7.90
CA ILE A 34 12.93 1.33 -7.09
C ILE A 34 13.34 1.55 -5.63
N TYR A 35 14.13 0.64 -5.05
CA TYR A 35 14.67 0.84 -3.70
C TYR A 35 15.54 2.10 -3.63
N ASP A 36 16.47 2.27 -4.59
CA ASP A 36 17.36 3.44 -4.65
C ASP A 36 16.56 4.75 -4.79
N ALA A 37 15.53 4.78 -5.66
CA ALA A 37 14.66 5.95 -5.83
C ALA A 37 13.90 6.30 -4.55
N ILE A 38 13.40 5.30 -3.81
CA ILE A 38 12.69 5.53 -2.55
C ILE A 38 13.65 6.04 -1.47
N ILE A 39 14.82 5.42 -1.33
CA ILE A 39 15.84 5.81 -0.33
C ILE A 39 16.37 7.23 -0.61
N ASN A 40 16.61 7.57 -1.88
CA ASN A 40 17.05 8.91 -2.27
C ASN A 40 16.02 10.00 -1.95
N HIS A 41 14.73 9.66 -2.01
CA HIS A 41 13.65 10.57 -1.61
C HIS A 41 13.47 10.62 -0.09
N SER A 42 13.61 9.47 0.58
CA SER A 42 13.35 9.33 2.02
C SER A 42 14.18 8.19 2.59
N ALA A 43 15.34 8.53 3.16
CA ALA A 43 16.34 7.56 3.62
C ALA A 43 15.79 6.58 4.69
N ASP A 44 14.95 7.08 5.59
CA ASP A 44 14.47 6.32 6.76
C ASP A 44 13.12 5.61 6.53
N VAL A 45 12.59 5.59 5.30
CA VAL A 45 11.29 4.98 5.03
C VAL A 45 11.38 3.46 4.99
N ALA A 46 10.42 2.78 5.64
CA ALA A 46 10.30 1.32 5.53
C ALA A 46 9.70 0.93 4.16
N ILE A 47 10.41 0.11 3.39
CA ILE A 47 10.03 -0.31 2.04
C ILE A 47 9.43 -1.72 2.10
N VAL A 48 8.11 -1.83 2.15
CA VAL A 48 7.37 -3.10 2.20
C VAL A 48 7.00 -3.55 0.79
N ILE A 49 7.98 -4.14 0.09
CA ILE A 49 7.79 -4.76 -1.22
C ILE A 49 8.12 -6.25 -1.09
N PRO A 50 7.21 -7.17 -1.47
CA PRO A 50 7.49 -8.59 -1.41
C PRO A 50 8.55 -8.95 -2.45
N PRO A 51 9.67 -9.57 -2.06
CA PRO A 51 10.64 -10.08 -2.99
C PRO A 51 9.99 -11.04 -4.01
N ARG A 52 10.50 -11.01 -5.25
CA ARG A 52 10.12 -11.97 -6.30
C ARG A 52 10.44 -13.39 -5.86
N ILE A 53 9.74 -14.37 -6.44
CA ILE A 53 9.92 -15.79 -6.09
C ILE A 53 11.38 -16.26 -6.29
N ASN A 54 12.07 -15.72 -7.29
CA ASN A 54 13.46 -16.03 -7.61
C ASN A 54 14.43 -14.97 -7.06
N ALA A 55 14.03 -14.20 -6.04
CA ALA A 55 14.91 -13.20 -5.45
C ALA A 55 16.05 -13.86 -4.68
N VAL A 56 17.28 -13.48 -5.04
CA VAL A 56 18.50 -13.89 -4.35
C VAL A 56 19.05 -12.69 -3.58
N GLU A 57 19.63 -12.97 -2.42
CA GLU A 57 20.42 -12.01 -1.64
C GLU A 57 21.59 -11.50 -2.48
N ALA A 58 21.98 -10.25 -2.28
CA ALA A 58 23.14 -9.69 -2.95
C ALA A 58 24.41 -10.50 -2.62
N ALA A 59 25.19 -10.86 -3.64
CA ALA A 59 26.49 -11.48 -3.45
C ALA A 59 27.52 -10.44 -2.97
N GLY A 60 28.38 -10.81 -2.00
CA GLY A 60 29.50 -10.00 -1.52
C GLY A 60 29.38 -9.52 -0.07
N ASN A 61 30.41 -8.84 0.42
CA ASN A 61 30.58 -8.48 1.83
C ASN A 61 29.97 -7.12 2.20
N ARG A 62 28.89 -6.70 1.52
CA ARG A 62 28.21 -5.43 1.81
C ARG A 62 27.23 -5.59 2.96
N SER A 63 26.95 -4.50 3.67
CA SER A 63 25.84 -4.47 4.63
C SER A 63 24.51 -4.78 3.91
N PRO A 64 23.68 -5.68 4.46
CA PRO A 64 22.42 -6.08 3.84
C PRO A 64 21.45 -4.90 3.80
N GLY A 65 20.84 -4.66 2.64
CA GLY A 65 19.79 -3.64 2.50
C GLY A 65 18.42 -4.16 2.96
N GLN A 66 17.40 -3.30 2.99
CA GLN A 66 16.03 -3.71 3.35
C GLN A 66 15.51 -4.89 2.50
N ARG A 67 15.87 -4.92 1.21
CA ARG A 67 15.53 -6.03 0.30
C ARG A 67 16.15 -7.36 0.76
N ASP A 68 17.43 -7.36 1.12
CA ASP A 68 18.14 -8.57 1.57
C ASP A 68 17.56 -9.08 2.90
N LEU A 69 17.24 -8.16 3.81
CA LEU A 69 16.56 -8.48 5.07
C LEU A 69 15.18 -9.13 4.83
N HIS A 70 14.43 -8.69 3.82
CA HIS A 70 13.18 -9.32 3.44
C HIS A 70 13.36 -10.74 2.88
N ILE A 71 14.38 -10.95 2.04
CA ILE A 71 14.68 -12.29 1.50
C ILE A 71 15.07 -13.23 2.63
N ALA A 72 15.97 -12.81 3.52
CA ALA A 72 16.40 -13.58 4.68
C ALA A 72 15.24 -13.90 5.62
N ALA A 73 14.37 -12.92 5.93
CA ALA A 73 13.19 -13.13 6.76
C ALA A 73 12.21 -14.13 6.13
N ILE A 74 11.97 -14.04 4.82
CA ILE A 74 11.09 -14.98 4.11
C ILE A 74 11.69 -16.39 4.08
N ARG A 75 13.01 -16.53 3.90
CA ARG A 75 13.71 -17.82 3.97
C ARG A 75 13.62 -18.46 5.35
N ARG A 76 13.78 -17.65 6.40
CA ARG A 76 13.77 -18.10 7.80
C ARG A 76 12.36 -18.44 8.32
N ASP A 77 11.40 -17.57 8.06
CA ASP A 77 10.08 -17.58 8.72
C ASP A 77 8.92 -17.93 7.77
N GLY A 78 9.18 -18.00 6.48
CA GLY A 78 8.16 -18.15 5.45
C GLY A 78 7.47 -16.84 5.07
N ARG A 79 6.91 -16.83 3.86
CA ARG A 79 6.29 -15.63 3.27
C ARG A 79 5.09 -15.09 4.04
N MET A 80 4.25 -15.98 4.58
CA MET A 80 3.05 -15.60 5.32
C MET A 80 3.38 -14.85 6.61
N LYS A 81 4.40 -15.32 7.35
CA LYS A 81 4.85 -14.68 8.59
C LYS A 81 5.51 -13.33 8.31
N TRP A 82 6.30 -13.23 7.24
CA TRP A 82 6.83 -11.95 6.75
C TRP A 82 5.71 -10.96 6.37
N GLN A 83 4.65 -11.40 5.68
CA GLN A 83 3.52 -10.51 5.33
C GLN A 83 2.78 -9.99 6.56
N ALA A 84 2.65 -10.83 7.61
CA ALA A 84 2.04 -10.43 8.86
C ALA A 84 2.91 -9.43 9.62
N SER A 85 4.21 -9.68 9.76
CA SER A 85 5.15 -8.80 10.49
C SER A 85 5.33 -7.44 9.82
N THR A 86 5.32 -7.40 8.48
CA THR A 86 5.45 -6.16 7.70
C THR A 86 4.12 -5.45 7.45
N CYS A 87 3.00 -5.97 7.97
CA CYS A 87 1.66 -5.45 7.71
C CYS A 87 1.29 -5.37 6.21
N TYR A 88 1.91 -6.18 5.34
CA TYR A 88 1.67 -6.16 3.90
C TYR A 88 0.19 -6.41 3.53
N GLY A 89 -0.54 -7.15 4.38
CA GLY A 89 -1.97 -7.38 4.24
C GLY A 89 -2.84 -6.10 4.22
N LYS A 90 -2.33 -4.95 4.69
CA LYS A 90 -3.04 -3.66 4.59
C LYS A 90 -3.35 -3.26 3.15
N ARG A 91 -2.54 -3.72 2.18
CA ARG A 91 -2.76 -3.49 0.75
C ARG A 91 -4.15 -3.92 0.27
N VAL A 92 -4.65 -5.07 0.75
CA VAL A 92 -5.97 -5.58 0.37
C VAL A 92 -7.08 -4.60 0.75
N ARG A 93 -6.93 -3.89 1.87
CA ARG A 93 -7.89 -2.86 2.31
C ARG A 93 -7.89 -1.66 1.36
N VAL A 94 -6.70 -1.23 0.93
CA VAL A 94 -6.54 -0.13 -0.03
C VAL A 94 -7.12 -0.50 -1.39
N GLU A 95 -6.82 -1.69 -1.89
CA GLU A 95 -7.39 -2.21 -3.16
C GLU A 95 -8.91 -2.30 -3.09
N THR A 96 -9.45 -2.81 -1.98
CA THR A 96 -10.91 -2.87 -1.75
C THR A 96 -11.52 -1.47 -1.71
N ALA A 97 -10.88 -0.51 -1.05
CA ALA A 97 -11.35 0.87 -0.98
C ALA A 97 -11.38 1.53 -2.38
N ILE A 98 -10.35 1.31 -3.19
CA ILE A 98 -10.29 1.81 -4.57
C ILE A 98 -11.30 1.10 -5.47
N GLY A 99 -11.51 -0.21 -5.29
CA GLY A 99 -12.58 -0.94 -5.97
C GLY A 99 -13.94 -0.32 -5.68
N ARG A 100 -14.26 -0.08 -4.40
CA ARG A 100 -15.50 0.59 -3.99
C ARG A 100 -15.61 2.01 -4.54
N TYR A 101 -14.53 2.78 -4.54
CA TYR A 101 -14.51 4.11 -5.15
C TYR A 101 -14.92 4.03 -6.61
N LYS A 102 -14.29 3.13 -7.39
CA LYS A 102 -14.57 2.99 -8.81
C LYS A 102 -15.99 2.50 -9.10
N SER A 103 -16.50 1.60 -8.27
CA SER A 103 -17.85 1.04 -8.42
C SER A 103 -18.95 2.01 -8.01
N ILE A 104 -18.77 2.78 -6.93
CA ILE A 104 -19.83 3.64 -6.36
C ILE A 104 -19.75 5.06 -6.92
N ILE A 105 -18.55 5.65 -6.97
CA ILE A 105 -18.38 7.04 -7.40
C ILE A 105 -18.24 7.07 -8.93
N ARG A 106 -17.18 6.46 -9.47
CA ARG A 106 -16.95 6.27 -10.93
C ARG A 106 -15.59 5.68 -11.26
N PRO A 107 -15.44 5.05 -12.43
CA PRO A 107 -14.18 4.44 -12.86
C PRO A 107 -13.09 5.43 -13.34
N ARG A 108 -13.43 6.67 -13.69
CA ARG A 108 -12.50 7.67 -14.26
C ARG A 108 -12.73 9.06 -13.66
N LEU A 109 -11.70 9.90 -13.58
CA LEU A 109 -11.82 11.30 -13.15
C LEU A 109 -12.37 12.19 -14.29
N ARG A 110 -13.08 13.27 -13.95
CA ARG A 110 -13.70 14.23 -14.90
C ARG A 110 -12.83 15.46 -15.02
N ALA A 111 -12.24 15.88 -13.90
CA ALA A 111 -11.34 17.00 -13.85
C ALA A 111 -10.16 16.80 -14.82
N ARG A 112 -9.82 17.88 -15.54
CA ARG A 112 -8.73 17.88 -16.53
C ARG A 112 -7.41 18.37 -15.95
N SER A 113 -7.45 19.24 -14.94
CA SER A 113 -6.24 19.68 -14.22
C SER A 113 -5.95 18.74 -13.05
N PHE A 114 -4.66 18.54 -12.77
CA PHE A 114 -4.20 17.69 -11.67
C PHE A 114 -4.75 18.14 -10.31
N HIS A 115 -4.77 19.45 -10.05
CA HIS A 115 -5.32 19.99 -8.81
C HIS A 115 -6.82 19.68 -8.67
N ALA A 116 -7.60 19.88 -9.72
CA ALA A 116 -9.02 19.55 -9.69
C ALA A 116 -9.27 18.03 -9.56
N GLN A 117 -8.38 17.20 -10.10
CA GLN A 117 -8.41 15.74 -9.91
C GLN A 117 -8.16 15.35 -8.45
N GLN A 118 -7.22 16.01 -7.77
CA GLN A 118 -6.97 15.80 -6.33
C GLN A 118 -8.23 16.15 -5.52
N THR A 119 -8.86 17.28 -5.83
CA THR A 119 -10.12 17.70 -5.18
C THR A 119 -11.27 16.73 -5.46
N GLU A 120 -11.43 16.27 -6.70
CA GLU A 120 -12.44 15.25 -7.07
C GLU A 120 -12.27 13.97 -6.25
N VAL A 121 -11.03 13.47 -6.16
CA VAL A 121 -10.69 12.28 -5.35
C VAL A 121 -10.96 12.54 -3.87
N ALA A 122 -10.60 13.71 -3.36
CA ALA A 122 -10.80 14.05 -1.95
C ALA A 122 -12.27 14.06 -1.55
N ILE A 123 -13.12 14.67 -2.37
CA ILE A 123 -14.57 14.68 -2.17
C ILE A 123 -15.13 13.25 -2.26
N GLY A 124 -14.73 12.48 -3.28
CA GLY A 124 -15.19 11.09 -3.43
C GLY A 124 -14.80 10.20 -2.23
N CYS A 125 -13.59 10.35 -1.71
CA CYS A 125 -13.15 9.67 -0.49
C CYS A 125 -13.96 10.10 0.75
N ALA A 126 -14.25 11.39 0.90
CA ALA A 126 -15.07 11.90 2.00
C ALA A 126 -16.49 11.31 1.98
N VAL A 127 -17.11 11.24 0.79
CA VAL A 127 -18.42 10.61 0.59
C VAL A 127 -18.40 9.13 0.96
N LEU A 128 -17.40 8.38 0.48
CA LEU A 128 -17.28 6.94 0.82
C LEU A 128 -17.06 6.69 2.31
N ASN A 129 -16.27 7.55 2.97
CA ASN A 129 -16.05 7.46 4.41
C ASN A 129 -17.36 7.73 5.17
N ARG A 130 -18.15 8.71 4.73
CA ARG A 130 -19.48 8.98 5.32
C ARG A 130 -20.43 7.81 5.13
N MET A 131 -20.47 7.18 3.95
CA MET A 131 -21.27 5.98 3.73
C MET A 131 -20.85 4.83 4.66
N LEU A 132 -19.53 4.66 4.87
CA LEU A 132 -18.99 3.67 5.80
C LEU A 132 -19.36 3.95 7.25
N THR A 133 -19.47 5.20 7.67
CA THR A 133 -19.90 5.52 9.04
C THR A 133 -21.40 5.35 9.23
N SER A 134 -22.20 5.66 8.21
CA SER A 134 -23.66 5.72 8.34
C SER A 134 -24.38 4.41 8.00
N ALA A 135 -23.83 3.57 7.12
CA ALA A 135 -24.57 2.44 6.54
C ALA A 135 -23.75 1.15 6.45
N ARG A 136 -22.77 0.93 7.35
CA ARG A 136 -21.90 -0.26 7.28
C ARG A 136 -22.71 -1.54 7.53
N PRO A 137 -22.78 -2.46 6.55
CA PRO A 137 -23.41 -3.77 6.77
C PRO A 137 -22.59 -4.59 7.77
N LYS A 138 -23.26 -5.27 8.71
CA LYS A 138 -22.60 -6.27 9.58
C LYS A 138 -22.31 -7.53 8.76
N SER A 139 -21.09 -7.63 8.23
CA SER A 139 -20.65 -8.84 7.52
C SER A 139 -20.39 -9.97 8.51
N VAL A 140 -21.14 -11.07 8.40
CA VAL A 140 -20.91 -12.31 9.15
C VAL A 140 -20.34 -13.37 8.23
N ARG A 141 -19.23 -13.99 8.64
CA ARG A 141 -18.66 -15.14 7.93
C ARG A 141 -19.52 -16.37 8.23
N ARG A 142 -20.29 -16.85 7.24
CA ARG A 142 -20.94 -18.16 7.34
C ARG A 142 -19.86 -19.25 7.27
N LYS A 143 -19.82 -20.14 8.26
CA LYS A 143 -19.09 -21.41 8.13
C LYS A 143 -19.87 -22.29 7.14
N ALA A 144 -19.19 -22.85 6.15
CA ALA A 144 -19.79 -23.89 5.31
C ALA A 144 -20.12 -25.08 6.22
N LYS A 145 -21.33 -25.65 6.07
CA LYS A 145 -21.62 -26.97 6.65
C LYS A 145 -20.72 -27.96 5.91
N VAL A 146 -19.86 -28.65 6.65
CA VAL A 146 -19.19 -29.84 6.14
C VAL A 146 -20.31 -30.87 5.94
N ALA A 147 -20.47 -31.32 4.70
CA ALA A 147 -21.41 -32.40 4.35
C ALA A 147 -20.80 -33.75 4.73
#